data_AF-A0A968PN41-F1
#
_entry.id   AF-A0A968PN41-F1
#
_cell.length_a   1.000
_cell.length_b   1.000
_cell.length_c   1.000
_cell.angle_alpha   90.00
_cell.angle_beta   90.00
_cell.angle_gamma   90.00
#
_symmetry.space_group_name_H-M   'P 1'
#
loop_
_entity.id
_entity.type
_entity.pdbx_description
1 polymer ?
#
loop_
_entity_poly.entity_id
_entity_poly.type
_entity_poly.pdbx_seq_one_letter_code
_entity_poly.pdbx_strand_id
1 'polypeptide(L)'
;MSQSSDKIISRLSSAADSGEEGGLNSWGGGIKKSWSVRLENLSASIETDQVVPIPGTNTQVHVEVFTVNGKWTSHVRKDEYAARTRIDKKWGDDKNPYGNFTVKAKAVDGGITTDTILDVDNYNDEPNRYAMEKASNLIRAILANLTAR
;
A
#
# COMPACT_ATOMS: atom_id res chain seq x y z
N MET A 1 -11.03 18.40 -9.26
CA MET A 1 -10.34 17.51 -8.30
C MET A 1 -9.56 18.41 -7.36
N SER A 2 -9.50 18.08 -6.07
CA SER A 2 -8.84 18.93 -5.08
C SER A 2 -7.33 18.66 -5.07
N GLN A 3 -6.53 19.68 -4.74
CA GLN A 3 -5.07 19.58 -4.67
C GLN A 3 -4.60 18.48 -3.71
N SER A 4 -5.33 18.22 -2.61
CA SER A 4 -4.93 17.22 -1.62
C SER A 4 -5.18 15.79 -2.11
N SER A 5 -6.36 15.52 -2.68
CA SER A 5 -6.68 14.21 -3.26
C SER A 5 -5.82 13.89 -4.49
N ASP A 6 -5.54 14.89 -5.34
CA ASP A 6 -4.63 14.75 -6.49
C ASP A 6 -3.19 14.43 -6.04
N LYS A 7 -2.74 15.03 -4.93
CA LYS A 7 -1.41 14.75 -4.35
C LYS A 7 -1.30 13.31 -3.85
N ILE A 8 -2.33 12.77 -3.19
CA ILE A 8 -2.34 11.35 -2.76
C ILE A 8 -2.37 10.43 -3.98
N ILE A 9 -3.27 10.66 -4.93
CA ILE A 9 -3.36 9.85 -6.16
C ILE A 9 -2.04 9.85 -6.91
N SER A 10 -1.40 11.02 -7.07
CA SER A 10 -0.11 11.14 -7.75
C SER A 10 0.98 10.28 -7.09
N ARG A 11 1.02 10.25 -5.76
CA ARG A 11 2.00 9.43 -5.02
C ARG A 11 1.70 7.94 -5.09
N LEU A 12 0.43 7.54 -5.04
CA LEU A 12 0.05 6.14 -5.08
C LEU A 12 0.07 5.57 -6.52
N SER A 13 -0.21 6.37 -7.56
CA SER A 13 -0.33 5.91 -8.95
C SER A 13 0.97 5.44 -9.60
N SER A 14 2.11 5.84 -9.06
CA SER A 14 3.45 5.39 -9.50
C SER A 14 4.11 4.44 -8.50
N ALA A 15 3.37 4.03 -7.47
CA ALA A 15 3.91 3.23 -6.39
C ALA A 15 4.14 1.79 -6.82
N ALA A 16 5.40 1.38 -6.74
CA ALA A 16 5.81 -0.01 -6.84
C ALA A 16 6.86 -0.30 -5.77
N ASP A 17 6.88 -1.55 -5.31
CA ASP A 17 7.91 -2.07 -4.41
C ASP A 17 8.25 -3.50 -4.81
N SER A 18 9.51 -3.87 -4.63
CA SER A 18 9.99 -5.21 -4.95
C SER A 18 11.18 -5.57 -4.08
N GLY A 19 11.33 -6.85 -3.79
CA GLY A 19 12.48 -7.30 -3.03
C GLY A 19 12.53 -8.81 -2.82
N GLU A 20 13.52 -9.20 -2.03
CA GLU A 20 13.75 -10.57 -1.60
C GLU A 20 13.91 -10.61 -0.08
N GLU A 21 13.42 -11.69 0.55
CA GLU A 21 13.62 -11.96 1.97
C GLU A 21 13.91 -13.44 2.22
N GLY A 22 14.42 -13.73 3.41
CA GLY A 22 14.89 -15.05 3.77
C GLY A 22 16.38 -15.23 3.47
N GLY A 23 16.85 -16.46 3.61
CA GLY A 23 18.28 -16.73 3.55
C GLY A 23 18.59 -18.20 3.56
N LEU A 24 19.80 -18.53 3.11
CA LEU A 24 20.35 -19.86 3.20
C LEU A 24 21.25 -19.93 4.43
N ASN A 25 21.14 -21.01 5.20
CA ASN A 25 22.10 -21.33 6.25
C ASN A 25 23.46 -21.73 5.63
N SER A 26 24.47 -21.97 6.47
CA SER A 26 25.82 -22.35 6.04
C SER A 26 25.87 -23.61 5.16
N TRP A 27 24.88 -24.51 5.33
CA TRP A 27 24.71 -25.74 4.56
C TRP A 27 23.91 -25.55 3.26
N GLY A 28 23.55 -24.30 2.93
CA GLY A 28 22.78 -23.98 1.74
C GLY A 28 21.31 -24.40 1.82
N GLY A 29 20.79 -24.69 3.02
CA GLY A 29 19.38 -24.98 3.27
C GLY A 29 18.63 -23.73 3.74
N GLY A 30 17.38 -23.56 3.31
CA GLY A 30 16.56 -22.45 3.76
C GLY A 30 15.42 -22.10 2.82
N ILE A 31 14.71 -21.03 3.15
CA ILE A 31 13.60 -20.50 2.35
C ILE A 31 13.99 -19.12 1.85
N LYS A 32 13.76 -18.89 0.55
CA LYS A 32 13.81 -17.56 -0.06
C LYS A 32 12.44 -17.19 -0.57
N LYS A 33 12.03 -15.95 -0.34
CA LYS A 33 10.83 -15.37 -0.94
C LYS A 33 11.21 -14.13 -1.74
N SER A 34 10.48 -13.88 -2.81
CA SER A 34 10.57 -12.65 -3.58
C SER A 34 9.18 -12.08 -3.83
N TRP A 35 9.11 -10.76 -3.95
CA TRP A 35 7.88 -10.05 -4.28
C TRP A 35 8.13 -8.91 -5.26
N SER A 36 7.09 -8.59 -6.01
CA SER A 36 6.90 -7.32 -6.69
C SER A 36 5.44 -6.94 -6.50
N VAL A 37 5.17 -5.70 -6.10
CA VAL A 37 3.82 -5.15 -5.93
C VAL A 37 3.74 -3.81 -6.64
N ARG A 38 2.61 -3.52 -7.26
CA ARG A 38 2.29 -2.21 -7.81
C ARG A 38 0.86 -1.82 -7.51
N LEU A 39 0.59 -0.52 -7.44
CA LEU A 39 -0.75 0.03 -7.31
C LEU A 39 -1.23 0.54 -8.67
N GLU A 40 -2.51 0.33 -8.98
CA GLU A 40 -3.10 0.65 -10.28
C GLU A 40 -4.59 0.99 -10.15
N ASN A 41 -5.19 1.54 -11.21
CA ASN A 41 -6.62 1.85 -11.30
C ASN A 41 -7.15 2.74 -10.14
N LEU A 42 -6.39 3.79 -9.81
CA LEU A 42 -6.72 4.67 -8.70
C LEU A 42 -7.85 5.64 -9.07
N SER A 43 -8.74 5.90 -8.12
CA SER A 43 -9.76 6.94 -8.20
C SER A 43 -9.96 7.58 -6.83
N ALA A 44 -10.29 8.87 -6.80
CA ALA A 44 -10.66 9.56 -5.57
C ALA A 44 -12.08 10.10 -5.65
N SER A 45 -12.77 10.07 -4.51
CA SER A 45 -14.06 10.69 -4.29
C SER A 45 -13.99 11.61 -3.08
N ILE A 46 -14.40 12.86 -3.26
CA ILE A 46 -14.47 13.86 -2.19
C ILE A 46 -15.81 13.67 -1.47
N GLU A 47 -15.75 13.46 -0.16
CA GLU A 47 -16.93 13.32 0.71
C GLU A 47 -17.34 14.68 1.30
N THR A 48 -16.37 15.54 1.59
CA THR A 48 -16.59 16.88 2.15
C THR A 48 -15.49 17.81 1.68
N ASP A 49 -15.86 19.03 1.33
CA ASP A 49 -14.96 20.12 0.95
C ASP A 49 -15.59 21.43 1.43
N GLN A 50 -15.04 22.00 2.51
CA GLN A 50 -15.64 23.17 3.16
C GLN A 50 -14.60 24.05 3.85
N VAL A 51 -14.97 25.32 4.03
CA VAL A 51 -14.21 26.27 4.85
C VAL A 51 -14.87 26.35 6.23
N VAL A 52 -14.12 26.00 7.27
CA VAL A 52 -14.58 25.96 8.67
C VAL A 52 -13.95 27.13 9.44
N PRO A 53 -14.74 28.00 10.08
CA PRO A 53 -14.20 29.03 10.96
C PRO A 53 -13.68 28.40 12.27
N ILE A 54 -12.53 28.87 12.76
CA ILE A 54 -12.01 28.46 14.07
C ILE A 54 -12.69 29.32 15.16
N PRO A 55 -13.47 28.72 16.07
CA PRO A 55 -14.17 29.46 17.12
C PRO A 55 -13.22 30.31 17.97
N GLY A 56 -13.59 31.58 18.21
CA GLY A 56 -12.78 32.51 19.01
C GLY A 56 -11.64 33.17 18.24
N THR A 57 -11.56 32.99 16.92
CA THR A 57 -10.57 33.65 16.05
C THR A 57 -11.23 34.21 14.78
N ASN A 58 -10.52 35.08 14.06
CA ASN A 58 -10.91 35.50 12.70
C ASN A 58 -10.36 34.55 11.61
N THR A 59 -9.82 33.39 12.01
CA THR A 59 -9.17 32.44 11.12
C THR A 59 -10.19 31.45 10.57
N GLN A 60 -10.02 31.11 9.30
CA GLN A 60 -10.78 30.07 8.61
C GLN A 60 -9.80 29.02 8.10
N VAL A 61 -10.21 27.75 8.13
CA VAL A 61 -9.42 26.63 7.61
C VAL A 61 -10.21 25.87 6.57
N HIS A 62 -9.54 25.44 5.52
CA HIS A 62 -10.12 24.56 4.51
C HIS A 62 -10.03 23.11 4.97
N VAL A 63 -11.14 22.39 4.95
CA VAL A 63 -11.23 20.99 5.36
C VAL A 63 -11.76 20.16 4.20
N GLU A 64 -10.98 19.18 3.77
CA GLU A 64 -11.37 18.19 2.78
C GLU A 64 -11.37 16.79 3.40
N VAL A 65 -12.42 16.02 3.18
CA VAL A 65 -12.47 14.58 3.51
C VAL A 65 -12.68 13.85 2.20
N PHE A 66 -11.84 12.85 1.94
CA PHE A 66 -11.89 12.10 0.69
C PHE A 66 -11.47 10.66 0.87
N THR A 67 -11.95 9.82 -0.05
CA THR A 67 -11.61 8.41 -0.15
C THR A 67 -10.86 8.17 -1.46
N VAL A 68 -9.75 7.44 -1.41
CA VAL A 68 -9.00 6.96 -2.57
C VAL A 68 -9.17 5.45 -2.65
N ASN A 69 -9.70 4.96 -3.77
CA ASN A 69 -9.82 3.54 -4.09
C ASN A 69 -8.79 3.17 -5.14
N GLY A 70 -8.29 1.94 -5.11
CA GLY A 70 -7.43 1.42 -6.15
C GLY A 70 -7.32 -0.09 -6.13
N LYS A 71 -6.49 -0.62 -7.03
CA LYS A 71 -6.13 -2.02 -7.08
C LYS A 71 -4.65 -2.18 -6.80
N TRP A 72 -4.28 -3.32 -6.25
CA TRP A 72 -2.90 -3.75 -6.19
C TRP A 72 -2.77 -5.06 -6.99
N THR A 73 -1.65 -5.19 -7.68
CA THR A 73 -1.26 -6.42 -8.37
C THR A 73 0.15 -6.80 -7.94
N SER A 74 0.44 -8.09 -7.98
CA SER A 74 1.72 -8.58 -7.50
C SER A 74 2.21 -9.82 -8.24
N HIS A 75 3.49 -10.08 -8.04
CA HIS A 75 4.16 -11.35 -8.35
C HIS A 75 4.86 -11.81 -7.07
N VAL A 76 4.59 -13.02 -6.59
CA VAL A 76 5.24 -13.58 -5.39
C VAL A 76 5.72 -14.99 -5.61
N ARG A 77 6.86 -15.31 -5.01
CA ARG A 77 7.48 -16.62 -5.08
C ARG A 77 8.06 -17.02 -3.73
N LYS A 78 8.02 -18.32 -3.44
CA LYS A 78 8.61 -18.95 -2.26
C LYS A 78 9.30 -20.24 -2.67
N ASP A 79 10.61 -20.24 -2.58
CA ASP A 79 11.46 -21.36 -2.90
C ASP A 79 12.06 -21.97 -1.64
N GLU A 80 12.11 -23.29 -1.58
CA GLU A 80 12.87 -24.03 -0.57
C GLU A 80 14.14 -24.60 -1.19
N TYR A 81 15.24 -24.50 -0.45
CA TYR A 81 16.56 -24.95 -0.85
C TYR A 81 17.09 -26.00 0.13
N ALA A 82 17.82 -26.98 -0.41
CA ALA A 82 18.69 -27.88 0.34
C ALA A 82 20.00 -28.04 -0.42
N ALA A 83 21.13 -28.00 0.30
CA ALA A 83 22.47 -28.08 -0.29
C ALA A 83 22.66 -27.11 -1.49
N ARG A 84 22.17 -25.87 -1.34
CA ARG A 84 22.20 -24.80 -2.37
C ARG A 84 21.41 -25.09 -3.64
N THR A 85 20.66 -26.18 -3.68
CA THR A 85 19.79 -26.56 -4.79
C THR A 85 18.35 -26.26 -4.42
N ARG A 86 17.59 -25.65 -5.34
CA ARG A 86 16.15 -25.44 -5.15
C ARG A 86 15.45 -26.80 -5.20
N ILE A 87 14.76 -27.16 -4.14
CA ILE A 87 14.10 -28.47 -3.99
C ILE A 87 12.58 -28.38 -4.12
N ASP A 88 11.98 -27.21 -3.83
CA ASP A 88 10.54 -27.02 -3.93
C ASP A 88 10.19 -25.57 -4.28
N LYS A 89 9.04 -25.41 -4.93
CA LYS A 89 8.37 -24.13 -5.23
C LYS A 89 7.04 -24.12 -4.45
N LYS A 90 7.08 -23.72 -3.17
CA LYS A 90 5.92 -23.86 -2.26
C LYS A 90 4.65 -23.15 -2.73
N TRP A 91 4.79 -22.09 -3.53
CA TRP A 91 3.65 -21.36 -4.10
C TRP A 91 3.42 -21.64 -5.59
N GLY A 92 4.17 -22.58 -6.17
CA GLY A 92 4.19 -22.85 -7.61
C GLY A 92 5.08 -21.88 -8.39
N ASP A 93 4.90 -21.88 -9.71
CA ASP A 93 5.55 -20.94 -10.63
C ASP A 93 4.84 -19.59 -10.56
N ASP A 94 5.44 -18.67 -9.81
CA ASP A 94 5.12 -17.25 -9.74
C ASP A 94 3.62 -16.95 -9.61
N LYS A 95 3.14 -17.01 -8.36
CA LYS A 95 1.75 -16.67 -8.05
C LYS A 95 1.57 -15.16 -8.28
N ASN A 96 0.44 -14.79 -8.88
CA ASN A 96 0.09 -13.39 -9.14
C ASN A 96 -1.12 -12.92 -8.32
N PRO A 97 -1.01 -12.79 -6.99
CA PRO A 97 -2.05 -12.19 -6.17
C PRO A 97 -2.42 -10.77 -6.64
N TYR A 98 -3.69 -10.43 -6.45
CA TYR A 98 -4.23 -9.11 -6.71
C TYR A 98 -5.38 -8.83 -5.75
N GLY A 99 -5.75 -7.56 -5.61
CA GLY A 99 -6.90 -7.16 -4.82
C GLY A 99 -7.17 -5.67 -4.92
N ASN A 100 -8.15 -5.22 -4.16
CA ASN A 100 -8.50 -3.81 -4.04
C ASN A 100 -7.89 -3.23 -2.77
N PHE A 101 -7.79 -1.89 -2.73
CA PHE A 101 -7.52 -1.15 -1.52
C PHE A 101 -8.36 0.12 -1.43
N THR A 102 -8.63 0.55 -0.20
CA THR A 102 -9.29 1.82 0.10
C THR A 102 -8.44 2.60 1.10
N VAL A 103 -8.29 3.91 0.88
CA VAL A 103 -7.64 4.85 1.80
C VAL A 103 -8.60 6.00 2.08
N LYS A 104 -8.93 6.21 3.35
CA LYS A 104 -9.65 7.41 3.80
C LYS A 104 -8.66 8.44 4.32
N ALA A 105 -8.84 9.70 3.94
CA ALA A 105 -7.96 10.79 4.34
C ALA A 105 -8.75 12.08 4.61
N LYS A 106 -8.18 12.90 5.50
CA LYS A 106 -8.67 14.25 5.79
C LYS A 106 -7.52 15.22 5.55
N ALA A 107 -7.77 16.30 4.83
CA ALA A 107 -6.83 17.40 4.70
C ALA A 107 -7.36 18.65 5.41
N VAL A 108 -6.47 19.38 6.07
CA VAL A 108 -6.73 20.68 6.72
C VAL A 108 -5.69 21.66 6.19
N ASP A 109 -6.14 22.72 5.50
CA ASP A 109 -5.29 23.70 4.81
C ASP A 109 -4.21 23.07 3.91
N GLY A 110 -4.56 21.97 3.22
CA GLY A 110 -3.64 21.21 2.36
C GLY A 110 -2.64 20.31 3.11
N GLY A 111 -2.60 20.38 4.45
CA GLY A 111 -1.92 19.40 5.30
C GLY A 111 -2.76 18.13 5.42
N ILE A 112 -2.18 16.97 5.13
CA ILE A 112 -2.91 15.70 5.11
C ILE A 112 -2.78 15.03 6.48
N THR A 113 -3.92 14.84 7.15
CA THR A 113 -4.05 13.98 8.34
C THR A 113 -4.67 12.66 7.92
N THR A 114 -3.90 11.58 8.01
CA THR A 114 -4.37 10.27 7.57
C THR A 114 -4.87 9.46 8.76
N ASP A 115 -6.18 9.48 9.00
CA ASP A 115 -6.86 8.38 9.68
C ASP A 115 -6.97 7.22 8.68
N THR A 116 -5.84 6.53 8.46
CA THR A 116 -5.74 5.49 7.44
C THR A 116 -6.51 4.25 7.87
N ILE A 117 -7.78 4.18 7.52
CA ILE A 117 -8.43 2.89 7.30
C ILE A 117 -7.92 2.40 5.96
N LEU A 118 -6.90 1.53 6.02
CA LEU A 118 -6.42 0.77 4.89
C LEU A 118 -7.12 -0.58 4.92
N ASP A 119 -8.10 -0.74 4.05
CA ASP A 119 -8.70 -2.04 3.76
C ASP A 119 -8.02 -2.60 2.52
N VAL A 120 -7.58 -3.85 2.60
CA VAL A 120 -6.94 -4.57 1.49
C VAL A 120 -7.53 -5.98 1.50
N ASP A 121 -7.99 -6.44 0.34
CA ASP A 121 -8.67 -7.74 0.22
C ASP A 121 -7.89 -8.85 0.94
N ASN A 122 -8.53 -9.46 1.94
CA ASN A 122 -7.95 -10.53 2.74
C ASN A 122 -8.29 -11.89 2.15
N TYR A 123 -7.26 -12.69 1.91
CA TYR A 123 -7.38 -14.03 1.35
C TYR A 123 -6.82 -15.09 2.31
N ASN A 124 -7.44 -16.27 2.30
CA ASN A 124 -7.07 -17.37 3.19
C ASN A 124 -5.84 -18.16 2.72
N ASP A 125 -5.27 -17.86 1.55
CA ASP A 125 -4.06 -18.50 1.07
C ASP A 125 -2.79 -17.69 1.36
N GLU A 126 -1.71 -18.41 1.63
CA GLU A 126 -0.42 -17.83 2.03
C GLU A 126 0.15 -16.81 1.03
N PRO A 127 0.24 -17.08 -0.29
CA PRO A 127 0.85 -16.12 -1.21
C PRO A 127 0.03 -14.83 -1.34
N ASN A 128 -1.31 -14.90 -1.35
CA ASN A 128 -2.11 -13.68 -1.37
C ASN A 128 -1.94 -12.87 -0.08
N ARG A 129 -1.90 -13.51 1.09
CA ARG A 129 -1.66 -12.81 2.36
C ARG A 129 -0.29 -12.13 2.40
N TYR A 130 0.73 -12.80 1.89
CA TYR A 130 2.08 -12.25 1.78
C TYR A 130 2.11 -11.03 0.85
N ALA A 131 1.49 -11.12 -0.34
CA ALA A 131 1.40 -10.00 -1.26
C ALA A 131 0.59 -8.82 -0.70
N MET A 132 -0.55 -9.10 -0.05
CA MET A 132 -1.41 -8.12 0.62
C MET A 132 -0.63 -7.34 1.70
N GLU A 133 0.22 -8.03 2.47
CA GLU A 133 1.09 -7.38 3.47
C GLU A 133 2.09 -6.42 2.82
N LYS A 134 2.73 -6.84 1.71
CA LYS A 134 3.66 -5.98 0.97
C LYS A 134 2.97 -4.77 0.35
N ALA A 135 1.79 -4.96 -0.25
CA ALA A 135 0.95 -3.87 -0.75
C ALA A 135 0.58 -2.90 0.37
N SER A 136 0.18 -3.43 1.52
CA SER A 136 -0.20 -2.61 2.67
C SER A 136 0.96 -1.77 3.19
N ASN A 137 2.16 -2.37 3.27
CA ASN A 137 3.36 -1.68 3.74
C ASN A 137 3.79 -0.57 2.77
N LEU A 138 3.71 -0.80 1.45
CA LEU A 138 3.95 0.22 0.43
C LEU A 138 3.01 1.41 0.59
N ILE A 139 1.70 1.15 0.71
CA ILE A 139 0.69 2.21 0.89
C ILE A 139 0.96 3.00 2.18
N ARG A 140 1.19 2.31 3.30
CA ARG A 140 1.51 2.96 4.59
C ARG A 140 2.76 3.82 4.51
N ALA A 141 3.83 3.34 3.86
CA ALA A 141 5.07 4.11 3.70
C ALA A 141 4.85 5.40 2.91
N ILE A 142 4.02 5.35 1.86
CA ILE A 142 3.66 6.53 1.07
C ILE A 142 2.85 7.52 1.89
N LEU A 143 1.85 7.03 2.63
CA LEU A 143 1.00 7.88 3.47
C LEU A 143 1.79 8.53 4.61
N ALA A 144 2.70 7.80 5.26
CA ALA A 144 3.58 8.36 6.30
C ALA A 144 4.47 9.49 5.77
N ASN A 145 4.97 9.38 4.53
CA ASN A 145 5.76 10.45 3.90
C ASN A 145 4.92 11.70 3.56
N LEU A 146 3.60 11.57 3.47
CA LEU A 146 2.69 12.68 3.19
C LEU A 146 2.27 13.45 4.45
N THR A 147 2.29 12.80 5.62
CA THR A 147 1.89 13.39 6.90
C THR A 147 3.05 13.96 7.71
N ALA A 148 4.30 13.59 7.40
CA ALA A 148 5.51 14.03 8.12
C ALA A 148 6.03 15.43 7.69
N ARG A 149 5.23 16.23 6.98
CA ARG A 149 5.59 17.58 6.50
C ARG A 149 4.54 18.58 6.93
#